data_AF-A0A833D2E7-F1
#
_entry.id   AF-A0A833D2E7-F1
#
_cell.length_a   1.000
_cell.length_b   1.000
_cell.length_c   1.000
_cell.angle_alpha   90.00
_cell.angle_beta   90.00
_cell.angle_gamma   90.00
#
_symmetry.space_group_name_H-M   'P 1'
#
loop_
_entity.id
_entity.type
_entity.pdbx_description
1 polymer ?
#
loop_
_entity_poly.entity_id
_entity_poly.type
_entity_poly.pdbx_seq_one_letter_code
_entity_poly.pdbx_strand_id
1 'polypeptide(L)'
;TNFYASALLLFSIFFYVVIYTVWLKRITSQNIVIGGAAGAFPPIIGWLSIHPTLTFEPIVLFLIIFFWTPYHFWALAYYRHDDYERVSVPMYPNVHGLEKTRIQILIYAILTIISSLLPTLCGYAGWTYLALTIVISFILLYFVIQFLRCKDHASARTLFKFSLLHLFAIFSCLLVDRFLETSL
;
A
#
# COMPACT_ATOMS: atom_id res chain seq x y z
N THR A 1 2.46 19.36 25.29
CA THR A 1 3.44 18.92 24.28
C THR A 1 3.41 17.40 24.25
N ASN A 2 3.00 16.77 23.15
CA ASN A 2 2.72 15.33 23.13
C ASN A 2 4.01 14.52 22.87
N PHE A 3 4.75 14.21 23.95
CA PHE A 3 6.05 13.54 23.92
C PHE A 3 6.03 12.22 23.14
N TYR A 4 4.94 11.45 23.23
CA TYR A 4 4.77 10.18 22.52
C TYR A 4 4.66 10.37 21.01
N ALA A 5 3.89 11.37 20.56
CA ALA A 5 3.79 11.73 19.15
C ALA A 5 5.15 12.17 18.61
N SER A 6 5.85 13.03 19.34
CA SER A 6 7.18 13.50 18.95
C SER A 6 8.21 12.36 18.89
N ALA A 7 8.20 11.44 19.86
CA ALA A 7 9.11 10.29 19.89
C ALA A 7 8.84 9.29 18.75
N LEU A 8 7.57 8.98 18.46
CA LEU A 8 7.20 8.12 17.33
C LEU A 8 7.52 8.77 15.98
N LEU A 9 7.28 10.06 15.84
CA LEU A 9 7.59 10.80 14.61
C LEU A 9 9.11 10.84 14.40
N LEU A 10 9.88 11.11 15.45
CA LEU A 10 11.35 11.07 15.40
C LEU A 10 11.87 9.66 15.09
N PHE A 11 11.29 8.63 15.71
CA PHE A 11 11.62 7.23 15.42
C PHE A 11 11.27 6.85 13.99
N SER A 12 10.11 7.27 13.49
CA SER A 12 9.67 6.97 12.13
C SER A 12 10.53 7.68 11.07
N ILE A 13 10.91 8.93 11.31
CA ILE A 13 11.89 9.66 10.47
C ILE A 13 13.24 8.95 10.53
N PHE A 14 13.73 8.60 11.72
CA PHE A 14 15.00 7.90 11.89
C PHE A 14 15.00 6.53 11.19
N PHE A 15 13.93 5.75 11.34
CA PHE A 15 13.79 4.45 10.69
C PHE A 15 13.72 4.59 9.16
N TYR A 16 12.98 5.58 8.66
CA TYR A 16 12.88 5.86 7.22
C TYR A 16 14.23 6.32 6.64
N VAL A 17 14.91 7.27 7.28
CA VAL A 17 16.17 7.84 6.78
C VAL A 17 17.34 6.88 6.96
N VAL A 18 17.51 6.29 8.15
CA VAL A 18 18.70 5.49 8.48
C VAL A 18 18.54 4.03 8.09
N ILE A 19 17.42 3.39 8.45
CA ILE A 19 17.25 1.95 8.21
C ILE A 19 16.83 1.68 6.76
N TYR A 20 15.83 2.41 6.25
CA TYR A 20 15.35 2.20 4.88
C TYR A 20 16.27 2.83 3.82
N THR A 21 16.65 4.10 3.96
CA THR A 21 17.37 4.84 2.89
C THR A 21 18.86 4.47 2.80
N VAL A 22 19.54 4.30 3.93
CA VAL A 22 21.00 4.01 3.95
C VAL A 22 21.30 2.51 3.87
N TRP A 23 20.47 1.66 4.49
CA TRP A 23 20.82 0.25 4.71
C TRP A 23 20.04 -0.71 3.81
N LEU A 24 18.70 -0.72 3.91
CA LEU A 24 17.90 -1.79 3.32
C LEU A 24 17.73 -1.70 1.80
N LYS A 25 17.68 -0.48 1.25
CA LYS A 25 17.51 -0.26 -0.20
C LYS A 25 18.61 -0.94 -1.03
N ARG A 26 19.77 -1.22 -0.43
CA ARG A 26 20.97 -1.76 -1.12
C ARG A 26 21.17 -3.27 -0.92
N ILE A 27 20.41 -3.95 -0.05
CA ILE A 27 20.79 -5.30 0.42
C ILE A 27 19.70 -6.37 0.15
N THR A 28 18.40 -6.04 0.15
CA THR A 28 17.35 -7.07 0.05
C THR A 28 16.32 -6.81 -1.04
N SER A 29 15.86 -7.88 -1.71
CA SER A 29 14.75 -7.84 -2.67
C SER A 29 13.38 -7.57 -2.02
N GLN A 30 13.33 -7.57 -0.68
CA GLN A 30 12.20 -7.13 0.15
C GLN A 30 12.30 -5.66 0.58
N ASN A 31 13.26 -4.90 0.02
CA ASN A 31 13.38 -3.46 0.21
C ASN A 31 12.03 -2.73 0.15
N ILE A 32 11.17 -3.07 -0.82
CA ILE A 32 9.84 -2.46 -0.98
C ILE A 32 8.88 -2.83 0.14
N VAL A 33 8.91 -4.05 0.68
CA VAL A 33 7.99 -4.46 1.76
C VAL A 33 8.34 -3.70 3.03
N ILE A 34 9.62 -3.64 3.37
CA ILE A 34 10.08 -2.97 4.60
C ILE A 34 10.02 -1.45 4.45
N GLY A 35 10.32 -0.92 3.25
CA GLY A 35 10.08 0.47 2.90
C GLY A 35 8.60 0.85 2.89
N GLY A 36 7.74 -0.07 2.45
CA GLY A 36 6.29 0.09 2.47
C GLY A 36 5.73 0.13 3.88
N ALA A 37 6.31 -0.65 4.81
CA ALA A 37 5.99 -0.48 6.24
C ALA A 37 6.32 0.94 6.69
N ALA A 38 7.52 1.43 6.38
CA ALA A 38 7.93 2.79 6.74
C ALA A 38 7.01 3.87 6.12
N GLY A 39 6.61 3.70 4.86
CA GLY A 39 5.68 4.59 4.15
C GLY A 39 4.22 4.51 4.61
N ALA A 40 3.84 3.44 5.32
CA ALA A 40 2.49 3.21 5.82
C ALA A 40 2.23 3.80 7.22
N PHE A 41 3.25 4.29 7.94
CA PHE A 41 3.11 4.92 9.26
C PHE A 41 2.35 6.27 9.32
N PRO A 42 2.18 7.09 8.25
CA PRO A 42 1.54 8.40 8.37
C PRO A 42 0.18 8.40 9.08
N PRO A 43 -0.76 7.45 8.86
CA PRO A 43 -2.02 7.41 9.60
C PRO A 43 -1.83 7.20 11.12
N ILE A 44 -0.88 6.36 11.53
CA ILE A 44 -0.57 6.11 12.96
C ILE A 44 0.02 7.37 13.61
N ILE A 45 0.95 8.04 12.92
CA ILE A 45 1.55 9.28 13.40
C ILE A 45 0.48 10.38 13.49
N GLY A 46 -0.36 10.51 12.47
CA GLY A 46 -1.47 11.45 12.44
C GLY A 46 -2.43 11.25 13.62
N TRP A 47 -2.81 9.99 13.90
CA TRP A 47 -3.65 9.66 15.04
C TRP A 47 -3.01 10.03 16.38
N LEU A 48 -1.76 9.64 16.61
CA LEU A 48 -1.06 9.90 17.88
C LEU A 48 -0.76 11.38 18.10
N SER A 49 -0.80 12.21 17.05
CA SER A 49 -0.64 13.67 17.18
C SER A 49 -1.78 14.32 17.98
N ILE A 50 -2.99 13.77 17.89
CA ILE A 50 -4.21 14.29 18.50
C ILE A 50 -4.76 13.39 19.61
N HIS A 51 -4.48 12.08 19.58
CA HIS A 51 -4.93 11.12 20.58
C HIS A 51 -3.76 10.61 21.45
N PRO A 52 -3.97 10.46 22.77
CA PRO A 52 -2.92 9.98 23.69
C PRO A 52 -2.69 8.47 23.62
N THR A 53 -3.59 7.71 22.99
CA THR A 53 -3.53 6.24 22.92
C THR A 53 -3.74 5.75 21.49
N LEU A 54 -3.08 4.64 21.17
CA LEU A 54 -3.24 3.97 19.88
C LEU A 54 -4.49 3.09 19.90
N THR A 55 -5.43 3.37 19.01
CA THR A 55 -6.60 2.53 18.74
C THR A 55 -6.35 1.67 17.49
N PHE A 56 -7.27 0.76 17.18
CA PHE A 56 -7.13 -0.13 16.03
C PHE A 56 -7.41 0.56 14.68
N GLU A 57 -8.12 1.70 14.68
CA GLU A 57 -8.45 2.47 13.47
C GLU A 57 -7.23 2.91 12.63
N PRO A 58 -6.21 3.60 13.17
CA PRO A 58 -5.03 3.96 12.39
C PRO A 58 -4.19 2.76 11.95
N ILE A 59 -4.31 1.63 12.65
CA ILE A 59 -3.64 0.37 12.28
C ILE A 59 -4.31 -0.21 11.02
N VAL A 60 -5.63 -0.12 10.89
CA VAL A 60 -6.34 -0.55 9.68
C VAL A 60 -5.86 0.28 8.47
N LEU A 61 -5.76 1.60 8.61
CA LEU A 61 -5.26 2.47 7.54
C LEU A 61 -3.79 2.17 7.17
N PHE A 62 -2.97 1.89 8.17
CA PHE A 62 -1.61 1.40 7.96
C PHE A 62 -1.59 0.13 7.13
N LEU A 63 -2.43 -0.87 7.45
CA LEU A 63 -2.47 -2.15 6.73
C LEU A 63 -2.84 -1.98 5.24
N ILE A 64 -3.78 -1.08 4.94
CA ILE A 64 -4.19 -0.78 3.55
C ILE A 64 -2.99 -0.26 2.75
N ILE A 65 -2.27 0.75 3.27
CA ILE A 65 -1.10 1.32 2.60
C ILE A 65 0.04 0.30 2.53
N PHE A 66 0.25 -0.44 3.61
CA PHE A 66 1.32 -1.43 3.73
C PHE A 66 1.17 -2.54 2.69
N PHE A 67 -0.01 -3.17 2.57
CA PHE A 67 -0.21 -4.23 1.59
C PHE A 67 -0.29 -3.71 0.16
N TRP A 68 -0.75 -2.47 -0.02
CA TRP A 68 -0.78 -1.83 -1.33
C TRP A 68 0.62 -1.61 -1.91
N THR A 69 1.57 -1.24 -1.05
CA THR A 69 2.89 -0.79 -1.48
C THR A 69 3.67 -1.85 -2.30
N PRO A 70 3.79 -3.12 -1.85
CA PRO A 70 4.52 -4.15 -2.59
C PRO A 70 4.00 -4.40 -3.99
N TYR A 71 2.68 -4.62 -4.16
CA TYR A 71 2.15 -4.97 -5.47
C TYR A 71 2.24 -3.78 -6.45
N HIS A 72 2.06 -2.55 -5.95
CA HIS A 72 2.20 -1.33 -6.75
C HIS A 72 3.62 -1.16 -7.29
N PHE A 73 4.62 -1.20 -6.41
CA PHE A 73 6.02 -1.02 -6.83
C PHE A 73 6.57 -2.21 -7.61
N TRP A 74 6.11 -3.43 -7.35
CA TRP A 74 6.49 -4.58 -8.16
C TRP A 74 5.88 -4.55 -9.56
N ALA A 75 4.67 -4.00 -9.74
CA ALA A 75 4.14 -3.73 -11.07
C ALA A 75 5.02 -2.72 -11.84
N LEU A 76 5.52 -1.68 -11.15
CA LEU A 76 6.50 -0.73 -11.70
C LEU A 76 7.80 -1.43 -12.10
N ALA A 77 8.35 -2.24 -11.21
CA ALA A 77 9.58 -2.97 -11.43
C ALA A 77 9.46 -4.00 -12.56
N TYR A 78 8.28 -4.60 -12.73
CA TYR A 78 8.01 -5.53 -13.81
C TYR A 78 8.06 -4.83 -15.18
N TYR A 79 7.47 -3.63 -15.31
CA TYR A 79 7.48 -2.93 -16.60
C TYR A 79 8.79 -2.19 -16.90
N ARG A 80 9.56 -1.81 -15.87
CA ARG A 80 10.90 -1.21 -15.99
C ARG A 80 12.03 -2.17 -15.65
N HIS A 81 11.81 -3.46 -15.87
CA HIS A 81 12.75 -4.52 -15.49
C HIS A 81 14.18 -4.22 -16.00
N ASP A 82 14.30 -3.90 -17.28
CA ASP A 82 15.59 -3.69 -17.95
C ASP A 82 16.32 -2.44 -17.44
N ASP A 83 15.57 -1.38 -17.10
CA ASP A 83 16.15 -0.16 -16.53
C ASP A 83 16.75 -0.46 -15.15
N TYR A 84 16.04 -1.25 -14.31
CA TYR A 84 16.53 -1.65 -13.00
C TYR A 84 17.73 -2.62 -13.07
N GLU A 85 17.76 -3.47 -14.09
CA GLU A 85 18.88 -4.39 -14.34
C GLU A 85 20.16 -3.63 -14.70
N ARG A 86 20.04 -2.62 -15.58
CA ARG A 86 21.17 -1.76 -16.01
C ARG A 86 21.84 -1.03 -14.86
N VAL A 87 21.08 -0.62 -13.84
CA VAL A 87 21.61 0.06 -12.66
C VAL A 87 21.87 -0.89 -11.48
N SER A 88 21.78 -2.20 -11.71
CA SER A 88 22.02 -3.26 -10.71
C SER A 88 21.24 -3.06 -9.40
N VAL A 89 20.01 -2.54 -9.49
CA VAL A 89 19.15 -2.39 -8.32
C VAL A 89 18.43 -3.72 -8.06
N PRO A 90 18.56 -4.33 -6.86
CA PRO A 90 17.99 -5.64 -6.55
C PRO A 90 16.47 -5.53 -6.30
N MET A 91 15.70 -5.35 -7.37
CA MET A 91 14.24 -5.40 -7.32
C MET A 91 13.77 -6.86 -7.34
N TYR A 92 12.60 -7.14 -6.76
CA TYR A 92 12.04 -8.50 -6.70
C TYR A 92 12.02 -9.23 -8.07
N PRO A 93 11.64 -8.58 -9.19
CA PRO A 93 11.73 -9.18 -10.53
C PRO A 93 13.15 -9.59 -10.93
N ASN A 94 14.13 -8.74 -10.65
CA ASN A 94 15.53 -8.92 -11.05
C ASN A 94 16.23 -10.02 -10.23
N VAL A 95 15.77 -10.28 -9.01
CA VAL A 95 16.37 -11.30 -8.12
C VAL A 95 15.62 -12.64 -8.19
N HIS A 96 14.29 -12.61 -8.28
CA HIS A 96 13.45 -13.82 -8.17
C HIS A 96 12.75 -14.21 -9.48
N GLY A 97 12.88 -13.40 -10.52
CA GLY A 97 12.28 -13.61 -11.83
C GLY A 97 10.86 -13.03 -11.96
N LEU A 98 10.45 -12.84 -13.21
CA LEU A 98 9.16 -12.25 -13.59
C LEU A 98 7.97 -13.11 -13.14
N GLU A 99 8.10 -14.45 -13.16
CA GLU A 99 7.01 -15.34 -12.80
C GLU A 99 6.68 -15.31 -11.30
N LYS A 100 7.69 -15.37 -10.43
CA LYS A 100 7.49 -15.23 -8.98
C LYS A 100 6.95 -13.85 -8.61
N THR A 101 7.37 -12.81 -9.32
CA THR A 101 6.85 -11.44 -9.12
C THR A 101 5.35 -11.39 -9.38
N ARG A 102 4.87 -12.03 -10.45
CA ARG A 102 3.44 -12.06 -10.79
C ARG A 102 2.59 -12.69 -9.68
N ILE A 103 3.07 -13.79 -9.09
CA ILE A 103 2.39 -14.44 -7.97
C ILE A 103 2.35 -13.51 -6.75
N GLN A 104 3.46 -12.86 -6.44
CA GLN A 104 3.52 -11.92 -5.31
C GLN A 104 2.61 -10.70 -5.51
N ILE A 105 2.56 -10.14 -6.72
CA ILE A 105 1.62 -9.06 -7.07
C ILE A 105 0.17 -9.51 -6.80
N LEU A 106 -0.20 -10.73 -7.19
CA LEU A 106 -1.54 -11.26 -6.91
C LEU A 106 -1.82 -11.38 -5.41
N ILE A 107 -0.89 -11.98 -4.65
CA ILE A 107 -1.05 -12.18 -3.20
C ILE A 107 -1.26 -10.83 -2.50
N TYR A 108 -0.40 -9.85 -2.77
CA TYR A 108 -0.50 -8.54 -2.12
C TYR A 108 -1.69 -7.71 -2.61
N ALA A 109 -2.13 -7.88 -3.86
CA ALA A 109 -3.38 -7.28 -4.32
C ALA A 109 -4.59 -7.85 -3.56
N ILE A 110 -4.65 -9.17 -3.34
CA ILE A 110 -5.71 -9.80 -2.55
C ILE A 110 -5.66 -9.33 -1.09
N LEU A 111 -4.47 -9.27 -0.49
CA LEU A 111 -4.30 -8.73 0.87
C LEU A 111 -4.76 -7.27 0.96
N THR A 112 -4.48 -6.46 -0.07
CA THR A 112 -4.96 -5.08 -0.15
C THR A 112 -6.49 -5.03 -0.17
N ILE A 113 -7.13 -5.87 -0.98
CA ILE A 113 -8.61 -5.95 -1.04
C ILE A 113 -9.17 -6.33 0.34
N ILE A 114 -8.64 -7.38 0.98
CA ILE A 114 -9.08 -7.80 2.31
C ILE A 114 -8.91 -6.66 3.32
N SER A 115 -7.75 -5.99 3.32
CA SER A 115 -7.48 -4.88 4.23
C SER A 115 -8.39 -3.68 3.99
N SER A 116 -8.81 -3.42 2.74
CA SER A 116 -9.72 -2.32 2.40
C SER A 116 -11.14 -2.53 2.92
N LEU A 117 -11.53 -3.78 3.22
CA LEU A 117 -12.84 -4.11 3.79
C LEU A 117 -12.85 -3.99 5.32
N LEU A 118 -11.68 -4.01 5.97
CA LEU A 118 -11.56 -3.92 7.43
C LEU A 118 -12.22 -2.68 8.05
N PRO A 119 -12.18 -1.47 7.46
CA PRO A 119 -12.86 -0.31 8.04
C PRO A 119 -14.34 -0.55 8.33
N THR A 120 -15.09 -1.17 7.41
CA THR A 120 -16.50 -1.51 7.67
C THR A 120 -16.64 -2.64 8.69
N LEU A 121 -15.81 -3.69 8.58
CA LEU A 121 -15.89 -4.85 9.49
C LEU A 121 -15.59 -4.47 10.95
N CYS A 122 -14.74 -3.48 11.17
CA CYS A 122 -14.43 -2.95 12.49
C CYS A 122 -15.40 -1.85 12.95
N GLY A 123 -16.39 -1.48 12.13
CA GLY A 123 -17.37 -0.43 12.45
C GLY A 123 -16.84 0.99 12.34
N TYR A 124 -15.74 1.22 11.61
CA TYR A 124 -15.15 2.54 11.37
C TYR A 124 -15.67 3.23 10.11
N ALA A 125 -16.37 2.50 9.23
CA ALA A 125 -16.93 3.02 8.00
C ALA A 125 -18.30 2.39 7.71
N GLY A 126 -19.17 3.15 7.06
CA GLY A 126 -20.54 2.78 6.74
C GLY A 126 -20.69 1.80 5.58
N TRP A 127 -21.95 1.48 5.29
CA TRP A 127 -22.35 0.61 4.18
C TRP A 127 -22.08 1.24 2.80
N THR A 128 -22.12 2.57 2.73
CA THR A 128 -21.75 3.35 1.55
C THR A 128 -20.29 3.15 1.17
N TYR A 129 -19.38 3.24 2.14
CA TYR A 129 -17.97 2.90 1.93
C TYR A 129 -17.78 1.45 1.48
N LEU A 130 -18.49 0.49 2.10
CA LEU A 130 -18.38 -0.92 1.75
C LEU A 130 -18.75 -1.17 0.29
N ALA A 131 -19.89 -0.63 -0.16
CA ALA A 131 -20.38 -0.81 -1.52
C ALA A 131 -19.38 -0.28 -2.56
N LEU A 132 -18.85 0.93 -2.34
CA LEU A 132 -17.84 1.54 -3.22
C LEU A 132 -16.53 0.76 -3.23
N THR A 133 -16.06 0.34 -2.05
CA THR A 133 -14.83 -0.43 -1.88
C THR A 133 -14.89 -1.77 -2.60
N ILE A 134 -16.04 -2.46 -2.55
CA ILE A 134 -16.26 -3.71 -3.27
C ILE A 134 -16.13 -3.49 -4.78
N VAL A 135 -16.79 -2.46 -5.33
CA VAL A 135 -16.72 -2.14 -6.76
C VAL A 135 -15.28 -1.84 -7.18
N ILE A 136 -14.59 -0.97 -6.44
CA ILE A 136 -13.19 -0.59 -6.71
C ILE A 136 -12.26 -1.81 -6.62
N SER A 137 -12.48 -2.69 -5.66
CA SER A 137 -11.73 -3.94 -5.47
C SER A 137 -11.93 -4.93 -6.60
N PHE A 138 -13.15 -5.07 -7.12
CA PHE A 138 -13.43 -5.92 -8.28
C PHE A 138 -12.72 -5.41 -9.55
N ILE A 139 -12.68 -4.09 -9.74
CA ILE A 139 -11.95 -3.49 -10.86
C ILE A 139 -10.44 -3.73 -10.71
N LEU A 140 -9.89 -3.60 -9.50
CA LEU A 140 -8.49 -3.95 -9.23
C LEU A 140 -8.21 -5.41 -9.59
N LEU A 141 -9.07 -6.33 -9.12
CA LEU A 141 -8.92 -7.76 -9.38
C LEU A 141 -8.97 -8.06 -10.89
N TYR A 142 -9.84 -7.39 -11.65
CA TYR A 142 -9.88 -7.49 -13.11
C TYR A 142 -8.53 -7.13 -13.74
N PHE A 143 -7.94 -5.99 -13.36
CA PHE A 143 -6.63 -5.57 -13.89
C PHE A 143 -5.49 -6.51 -13.49
N VAL A 144 -5.52 -7.03 -12.26
CA VAL A 144 -4.53 -8.03 -11.82
C VAL A 144 -4.66 -9.31 -12.64
N ILE A 145 -5.88 -9.82 -12.86
CA ILE A 145 -6.11 -11.01 -13.68
C ILE A 145 -5.69 -10.78 -15.13
N GLN A 146 -6.00 -9.60 -15.69
CA GLN A 146 -5.57 -9.22 -17.04
C GLN A 146 -4.03 -9.23 -17.15
N PHE A 147 -3.33 -8.64 -16.18
CA PHE A 147 -1.87 -8.67 -16.10
C PHE A 147 -1.31 -10.10 -16.01
N LEU A 148 -1.95 -10.97 -15.22
CA LEU A 148 -1.57 -12.38 -15.13
C LEU A 148 -1.79 -13.14 -16.45
N ARG A 149 -2.78 -12.77 -17.27
CA ARG A 149 -3.05 -13.43 -18.55
C ARG A 149 -2.14 -12.94 -19.67
N CYS A 150 -1.99 -11.63 -19.83
CA CYS A 150 -1.24 -11.02 -20.95
C CYS A 150 0.28 -11.13 -20.77
N LYS A 151 0.78 -11.02 -19.53
CA LYS A 151 2.21 -11.09 -19.18
C LYS A 151 3.11 -10.03 -19.86
N ASP A 152 2.53 -8.96 -20.39
CA ASP A 152 3.22 -7.92 -21.15
C ASP A 152 3.45 -6.63 -20.33
N HIS A 153 4.35 -5.77 -20.79
CA HIS A 153 4.65 -4.50 -20.12
C HIS A 153 3.46 -3.52 -20.14
N ALA A 154 2.57 -3.61 -21.13
CA ALA A 154 1.40 -2.72 -21.21
C ALA A 154 0.39 -3.02 -20.10
N SER A 155 0.05 -4.28 -19.84
CA SER A 155 -0.82 -4.65 -18.72
C SER A 155 -0.20 -4.32 -17.36
N ALA A 156 1.12 -4.51 -17.19
CA ALA A 156 1.84 -4.09 -15.98
C ALA A 156 1.76 -2.58 -15.74
N ARG A 157 1.93 -1.77 -16.80
CA ARG A 157 1.80 -0.31 -16.73
C ARG A 157 0.38 0.13 -16.40
N THR A 158 -0.63 -0.53 -16.96
CA THR A 158 -2.04 -0.27 -16.65
C THR A 158 -2.36 -0.59 -15.20
N LEU A 159 -1.92 -1.77 -14.70
CA LEU A 159 -2.06 -2.16 -13.31
C LEU A 159 -1.38 -1.15 -12.36
N PHE A 160 -0.16 -0.72 -12.68
CA PHE A 160 0.55 0.31 -11.92
C PHE A 160 -0.25 1.62 -11.82
N LYS A 161 -0.76 2.14 -12.95
CA LYS A 161 -1.58 3.36 -12.94
C LYS A 161 -2.87 3.18 -12.16
N PHE A 162 -3.57 2.06 -12.38
CA PHE A 162 -4.83 1.79 -11.72
C PHE A 162 -4.66 1.61 -10.22
N SER A 163 -3.59 0.95 -9.77
CA SER A 163 -3.33 0.76 -8.33
C SER A 163 -3.18 2.08 -7.57
N LEU A 164 -2.62 3.13 -8.19
CA LEU A 164 -2.59 4.47 -7.59
C LEU A 164 -3.99 5.06 -7.46
N LEU A 165 -4.80 4.96 -8.53
CA LEU A 165 -6.20 5.40 -8.51
C LEU A 165 -7.04 4.61 -7.50
N HIS A 166 -6.79 3.32 -7.36
CA HIS A 166 -7.44 2.46 -6.38
C HIS A 166 -7.20 2.97 -4.97
N LEU A 167 -5.94 3.19 -4.57
CA LEU A 167 -5.64 3.69 -3.22
C LEU A 167 -6.28 5.06 -2.99
N PHE A 168 -6.15 5.98 -3.96
CA PHE A 168 -6.79 7.28 -3.89
C PHE A 168 -8.31 7.18 -3.72
N ALA A 169 -8.96 6.30 -4.48
CA ALA A 169 -10.41 6.10 -4.43
C ALA A 169 -10.85 5.51 -3.08
N ILE A 170 -10.14 4.52 -2.53
CA ILE A 170 -10.44 3.95 -1.19
C ILE A 170 -10.39 5.03 -0.11
N PHE A 171 -9.31 5.83 -0.06
CA PHE A 171 -9.21 6.90 0.94
C PHE A 171 -10.21 8.04 0.69
N SER A 172 -10.54 8.34 -0.57
CA SER A 172 -11.59 9.31 -0.90
C SER A 172 -12.97 8.82 -0.44
N CYS A 173 -13.25 7.53 -0.60
CA CYS A 173 -14.50 6.94 -0.12
C CYS A 173 -14.60 7.02 1.41
N LEU A 174 -13.52 6.73 2.14
CA LEU A 174 -13.48 6.91 3.60
C LEU A 174 -13.78 8.36 4.02
N LEU A 175 -13.20 9.34 3.32
CA LEU A 175 -13.46 10.75 3.60
C LEU A 175 -14.92 11.11 3.35
N VAL A 176 -15.47 10.75 2.19
CA VAL A 176 -16.87 11.03 1.83
C VAL A 176 -17.83 10.39 2.83
N ASP A 177 -17.60 9.12 3.18
CA ASP A 177 -18.40 8.39 4.15
C ASP A 177 -18.42 9.10 5.51
N ARG A 178 -17.24 9.55 5.98
CA ARG A 178 -17.13 10.30 7.22
C ARG A 178 -17.83 11.66 7.18
N PHE A 179 -17.76 12.37 6.05
CA PHE A 179 -18.49 13.63 5.85
C PHE A 179 -20.00 13.42 5.89
N LEU A 180 -20.50 12.35 5.28
CA LEU A 180 -21.93 12.02 5.26
C LEU A 180 -22.44 11.66 6.66
N GLU A 181 -21.72 10.81 7.40
CA GLU A 181 -22.09 10.46 8.78
C GLU A 181 -22.10 11.66 9.72
N THR A 182 -21.15 12.60 9.56
CA THR A 182 -21.07 13.79 10.44
C THR A 182 -22.16 14.82 10.13
N SER A 183 -22.77 14.74 8.94
CA SER A 183 -23.83 15.65 8.49
C SER A 183 -25.25 15.20 8.86
N LEU A 184 -25.39 14.00 9.41
CA LEU A 184 -26.63 13.39 9.89
C LEU A 184 -26.69 13.44 11.43
#